data_AF-A0AAN0LYP1-F1
#
_entry.id   AF-A0AAN0LYP1-F1
#
_cell.length_a   1.000
_cell.length_b   1.000
_cell.length_c   1.000
_cell.angle_alpha   90.00
_cell.angle_beta   90.00
_cell.angle_gamma   90.00
#
_symmetry.space_group_name_H-M   'P 1'
#
loop_
_entity.id
_entity.type
_entity.pdbx_description
1 polymer ?
#
loop_
_entity_poly.entity_id
_entity_poly.type
_entity_poly.pdbx_seq_one_letter_code
_entity_poly.pdbx_strand_id
1 'polypeptide(L)'
;MEGIELLSFQMISFNGSRRSCFIEAIANRKRRRFRSCVTIDGEGEEQFVEGHRVHAQLIQQEAQEGNTKNQLIVNPCGRSNDECVSIKNYCKSTY
;
A
#
# COMPACT_ATOMS: atom_id res chain seq x y z
N MET A 1 -17.20 1.45 -13.37
CA MET A 1 -15.77 1.79 -13.22
C MET A 1 -15.01 0.74 -14.00
N GLU A 2 -14.29 1.13 -15.04
CA GLU A 2 -13.56 0.21 -15.92
C GLU A 2 -12.07 0.60 -15.99
N GLY A 3 -11.21 -0.40 -16.17
CA GLY A 3 -9.76 -0.20 -16.38
C GLY A 3 -9.04 0.48 -15.21
N ILE A 4 -8.42 1.62 -15.51
CA ILE A 4 -7.50 2.37 -14.63
C ILE A 4 -8.19 2.89 -13.36
N GLU A 5 -9.46 3.27 -13.43
CA GLU A 5 -10.22 3.71 -12.25
C GLU A 5 -10.38 2.55 -11.25
N LEU A 6 -10.72 1.35 -11.74
CA LEU A 6 -10.90 0.17 -10.89
C LEU A 6 -9.60 -0.24 -10.21
N LEU A 7 -8.49 -0.29 -10.97
CA LEU A 7 -7.17 -0.56 -10.43
C LEU A 7 -6.75 0.49 -9.40
N SER A 8 -7.12 1.76 -9.61
CA SER A 8 -6.84 2.83 -8.65
C SER A 8 -7.62 2.64 -7.35
N PHE A 9 -8.90 2.26 -7.41
CA PHE A 9 -9.69 1.92 -6.22
C PHE A 9 -9.13 0.71 -5.47
N GLN A 10 -8.71 -0.32 -6.20
CA GLN A 10 -8.04 -1.48 -5.61
C GLN A 10 -6.76 -1.06 -4.90
N MET A 11 -5.93 -0.22 -5.52
CA MET A 11 -4.70 0.25 -4.89
C MET A 11 -4.95 1.10 -3.64
N ILE A 12 -5.93 2.01 -3.66
CA ILE A 12 -6.34 2.78 -2.49
C ILE A 12 -6.78 1.83 -1.35
N SER A 13 -7.55 0.79 -1.69
CA SER A 13 -7.99 -0.22 -0.71
C SER A 13 -6.80 -0.98 -0.12
N PHE A 14 -5.89 -1.51 -0.96
CA PHE A 14 -4.68 -2.19 -0.50
C PHE A 14 -3.80 -1.31 0.38
N ASN A 15 -3.60 -0.03 0.02
CA ASN A 15 -2.82 0.91 0.81
C ASN A 15 -3.48 1.26 2.14
N GLY A 16 -4.82 1.39 2.18
CA GLY A 16 -5.57 1.59 3.42
C GLY A 16 -5.44 0.39 4.38
N SER A 17 -5.59 -0.83 3.86
CA SER A 17 -5.46 -2.07 4.65
C SER A 17 -4.04 -2.22 5.19
N ARG A 18 -3.03 -2.12 4.32
CA ARG A 18 -1.60 -2.18 4.68
C ARG A 18 -1.21 -1.18 5.77
N ARG A 19 -1.66 0.08 5.65
CA ARG A 19 -1.37 1.13 6.63
C ARG A 19 -1.93 0.78 8.00
N SER A 20 -3.16 0.28 8.04
CA SER A 20 -3.81 -0.17 9.27
C SER A 20 -3.04 -1.33 9.92
N CYS A 21 -2.65 -2.34 9.14
CA CYS A 21 -1.84 -3.46 9.61
C CYS A 21 -0.52 -2.98 10.25
N PHE A 22 0.26 -2.14 9.57
CA PHE A 22 1.54 -1.67 10.12
C PHE A 22 1.37 -0.80 11.38
N ILE A 23 0.36 0.07 11.43
CA ILE A 23 0.06 0.87 12.62
C ILE A 23 -0.31 -0.05 13.80
N GLU A 24 -1.12 -1.08 13.54
CA GLU A 24 -1.53 -2.05 14.55
C GLU A 24 -0.37 -2.95 15.00
N ALA A 25 0.52 -3.33 14.10
CA ALA A 25 1.76 -4.04 14.42
C ALA A 25 2.64 -3.21 15.37
N ILE A 26 2.85 -1.91 15.07
CA ILE A 26 3.59 -0.98 15.93
C ILE A 26 2.92 -0.85 17.31
N ALA A 27 1.59 -0.75 17.36
CA ALA A 27 0.85 -0.65 18.62
C ALA A 27 0.94 -1.94 19.47
N ASN A 28 0.84 -3.11 18.85
CA ASN A 28 1.00 -4.40 19.53
C ASN A 28 2.43 -4.59 20.05
N ARG A 29 3.44 -4.13 19.30
CA ARG A 29 4.84 -4.14 19.72
C ARG A 29 5.06 -3.28 20.96
N LYS A 30 4.50 -2.06 21.00
CA LYS A 30 4.51 -1.19 22.21
C LYS A 30 3.85 -1.86 23.43
N ARG A 31 2.86 -2.74 23.20
CA ARG A 31 2.18 -3.52 24.25
C ARG A 31 2.85 -4.86 24.58
N ARG A 32 4.06 -5.13 24.06
CA ARG A 32 4.82 -6.38 24.23
C ARG A 32 4.06 -7.63 23.75
N ARG A 33 3.11 -7.48 22.82
CA ARG A 33 2.32 -8.56 22.20
C ARG A 33 2.99 -9.04 20.92
N PHE A 34 4.12 -9.73 21.05
CA PHE A 34 4.96 -10.13 19.92
C PHE A 34 4.29 -11.14 18.96
N ARG A 35 3.51 -12.10 19.48
CA ARG A 35 2.81 -13.09 18.64
C ARG A 35 1.83 -12.44 17.65
N SER A 36 0.95 -11.57 18.14
CA SER A 36 -0.01 -10.85 17.28
C SER A 36 0.68 -9.89 16.32
N CYS A 37 1.81 -9.30 16.74
CA CYS A 37 2.61 -8.42 15.88
C CYS A 37 3.14 -9.14 14.64
N VAL A 38 3.67 -10.36 14.78
CA VAL A 38 4.20 -11.14 13.64
C VAL A 38 3.12 -11.49 12.63
N THR A 39 1.92 -11.88 13.09
CA THR A 39 0.80 -12.17 12.20
C THR A 39 0.37 -10.94 11.41
N ILE A 40 0.16 -9.82 12.10
CA ILE A 40 -0.30 -8.57 11.47
C ILE A 40 0.77 -7.98 10.53
N ASP A 41 2.06 -8.08 10.88
CA ASP A 41 3.15 -7.64 10.02
C ASP A 41 3.24 -8.48 8.74
N GLY A 42 2.99 -9.80 8.85
CA GLY A 42 2.88 -10.70 7.70
C GLY A 42 1.71 -10.35 6.77
N GLU A 43 0.53 -10.12 7.33
CA GLU A 43 -0.65 -9.66 6.56
C GLU A 43 -0.37 -8.34 5.85
N GLY A 44 0.26 -7.38 6.55
CA GLY A 44 0.65 -6.10 5.96
C GLY A 44 1.64 -6.24 4.80
N GLU A 45 2.54 -7.23 4.87
CA GLU A 45 3.51 -7.52 3.80
C GLU A 45 2.85 -8.15 2.57
N GLU A 46 1.87 -9.04 2.74
CA GLU A 46 1.10 -9.57 1.61
C GLU A 46 0.34 -8.46 0.88
N GLN A 47 -0.35 -7.59 1.63
CA GLN A 47 -1.05 -6.43 1.07
C GLN A 47 -0.07 -5.45 0.39
N PHE A 48 1.15 -5.33 0.90
CA PHE A 48 2.21 -4.53 0.28
C PHE A 48 2.61 -5.07 -1.09
N VAL A 49 2.86 -6.37 -1.20
CA VAL A 49 3.23 -7.00 -2.48
C VAL A 49 2.10 -6.83 -3.50
N GLU A 50 0.86 -7.02 -3.08
CA GLU A 50 -0.29 -6.90 -3.98
C GLU A 50 -0.51 -5.45 -4.42
N GLY A 51 -0.44 -4.49 -3.51
CA GLY A 51 -0.51 -3.06 -3.84
C GLY A 51 0.59 -2.62 -4.81
N HIS A 52 1.82 -3.14 -4.67
CA HIS A 52 2.91 -2.85 -5.59
C HIS A 52 2.71 -3.47 -6.98
N ARG A 53 2.07 -4.64 -7.08
CA ARG A 53 1.71 -5.25 -8.37
C ARG A 53 0.68 -4.39 -9.11
N VAL A 54 -0.36 -3.95 -8.40
CA VAL A 54 -1.38 -3.05 -8.97
C VAL A 54 -0.76 -1.71 -9.38
N HIS A 55 0.18 -1.18 -8.59
CA HIS A 55 0.92 0.04 -8.95
C HIS A 55 1.70 -0.11 -10.26
N ALA A 56 2.43 -1.22 -10.42
CA ALA A 56 3.19 -1.49 -11.62
C ALA A 56 2.27 -1.64 -12.85
N GLN A 57 1.11 -2.30 -12.69
CA GLN A 57 0.10 -2.41 -13.75
C GLN A 57 -0.47 -1.05 -14.16
N LEU A 58 -0.74 -0.17 -13.19
CA LEU A 58 -1.21 1.19 -13.44
C LEU A 58 -0.20 2.01 -14.25
N ILE A 59 1.10 1.95 -13.90
CA ILE A 59 2.16 2.64 -14.65
C ILE A 59 2.25 2.09 -16.09
N GLN A 60 2.18 0.77 -16.25
CA GLN A 60 2.24 0.13 -17.57
C GLN A 60 1.06 0.55 -18.45
N GLN A 61 -0.15 0.59 -17.90
CA GLN A 61 -1.35 1.04 -18.62
C GLN A 61 -1.29 2.53 -18.95
N GLU A 62 -0.82 3.37 -18.02
CA GLU A 62 -0.63 4.80 -18.27
C GLU A 62 0.37 5.05 -19.42
N ALA A 63 1.49 4.32 -19.42
CA ALA A 63 2.50 4.42 -20.47
C ALA A 63 2.00 3.95 -21.84
N GLN A 64 1.07 2.98 -21.89
CA GLN A 64 0.47 2.49 -23.13
C GLN A 64 -0.60 3.43 -23.67
N GLU A 65 -1.44 4.01 -22.81
CA GLU A 65 -2.57 4.84 -23.24
C GLU A 65 -2.19 6.31 -23.51
N GLY A 66 -1.01 6.77 -23.07
CA GLY A 66 -0.48 8.10 -23.38
C GLY A 66 -1.35 9.27 -22.92
N ASN A 67 -2.36 9.01 -22.09
CA ASN A 67 -3.43 9.95 -21.79
C ASN A 67 -3.20 10.65 -20.45
N THR A 68 -2.87 11.94 -20.54
CA THR A 68 -2.60 12.86 -19.42
C THR A 68 -3.77 13.05 -18.45
N LYS A 69 -4.99 12.59 -18.80
CA LYS A 69 -6.16 12.64 -17.89
C LYS A 69 -6.01 11.78 -16.62
N ASN A 70 -5.13 10.77 -16.62
CA ASN A 70 -4.95 9.87 -15.49
C ASN A 70 -4.08 10.46 -14.35
N GLN A 71 -3.45 11.61 -14.56
CA GLN A 71 -2.61 12.26 -13.54
C GLN A 71 -3.36 12.60 -12.26
N LEU A 72 -4.68 12.86 -12.31
CA LEU A 72 -5.44 13.19 -11.10
C LEU A 72 -5.62 11.97 -10.17
N ILE A 73 -5.57 10.74 -10.71
CA ILE A 73 -5.80 9.50 -9.96
C ILE A 73 -4.47 8.77 -9.67
N VAL A 74 -3.55 8.74 -10.63
CA VAL A 74 -2.28 8.01 -10.49
C VAL A 74 -1.32 8.73 -9.51
N ASN A 75 -1.26 10.06 -9.54
CA ASN A 75 -0.41 10.84 -8.63
C ASN A 75 -0.76 10.65 -7.14
N PRO A 76 -2.04 10.76 -6.70
CA PRO A 76 -2.38 10.44 -5.31
C PRO A 76 -2.14 8.97 -4.98
N CYS A 77 -2.25 8.06 -5.95
CA CYS A 77 -1.90 6.66 -5.77
C CYS A 77 -0.40 6.45 -5.51
N GLY A 78 0.47 7.13 -6.25
CA GLY A 78 1.92 7.16 -6.00
C GLY A 78 2.26 7.71 -4.62
N ARG A 79 1.70 8.87 -4.27
CA ARG A 79 1.91 9.48 -2.94
C ARG A 79 1.46 8.57 -1.80
N SER A 80 0.31 7.91 -1.96
CA SER A 80 -0.19 6.95 -0.97
C SER A 80 0.73 5.74 -0.80
N ASN A 81 1.37 5.30 -1.89
CA ASN A 81 2.32 4.20 -1.87
C ASN A 81 3.60 4.59 -1.11
N ASP A 82 4.15 5.76 -1.40
CA ASP A 82 5.34 6.30 -0.75
C ASP A 82 5.15 6.47 0.76
N GLU A 83 4.01 7.04 1.17
CA GLU A 83 3.64 7.15 2.58
C GLU A 83 3.66 5.79 3.27
N CYS A 84 3.05 4.79 2.63
CA CYS A 84 2.97 3.48 3.22
C CYS A 84 4.36 2.78 3.22
N VAL A 85 5.30 3.13 2.33
CA VAL A 85 6.68 2.59 2.32
C VAL A 85 7.42 3.14 3.54
N SER A 86 7.25 4.44 3.81
CA SER A 86 7.79 5.08 5.01
C SER A 86 7.29 4.42 6.29
N ILE A 87 5.99 4.13 6.39
CA ILE A 87 5.39 3.46 7.55
C ILE A 87 5.95 2.05 7.74
N LYS A 88 6.12 1.29 6.66
CA LYS A 88 6.76 -0.04 6.71
C LYS A 88 8.19 0.05 7.24
N ASN A 89 8.98 0.99 6.72
CA ASN A 89 10.36 1.20 7.18
C ASN A 89 10.41 1.57 8.67
N TYR A 90 9.47 2.39 9.12
CA TYR A 90 9.32 2.72 10.54
C TYR A 90 8.93 1.50 11.40
N CYS A 91 8.01 0.65 10.91
CA CYS A 91 7.66 -0.62 11.55
C CYS A 91 8.88 -1.54 11.67
N LYS A 92 9.73 -1.61 10.64
CA LYS A 92 10.98 -2.39 10.65
C LYS A 92 12.07 -1.80 11.55
N SER A 93 12.14 -0.48 11.67
CA SER A 93 13.10 0.21 12.55
C SER A 93 12.77 0.05 14.04
N THR A 94 11.53 -0.30 14.38
CA THR A 94 11.12 -0.56 15.77
C THR A 94 11.40 -2.00 16.24
N TYR A 95 12.17 -2.78 15.47
CA TYR A 95 12.67 -4.11 15.83
C TYR A 95 13.90 -4.05 16.75
#